data_AF-A0A7J4S8X7-F1
#
_entry.id   AF-A0A7J4S8X7-F1
#
_cell.length_a   1.000
_cell.length_b   1.000
_cell.length_c   1.000
_cell.angle_alpha   90.00
_cell.angle_beta   90.00
_cell.angle_gamma   90.00
#
_symmetry.space_group_name_H-M   'P 1'
#
loop_
_entity.id
_entity.type
_entity.pdbx_description
1 polymer ?
#
loop_
_entity_poly.entity_id
_entity_poly.type
_entity_poly.pdbx_seq_one_letter_code
_entity_poly.pdbx_strand_id
1 'polypeptide(L)' 'MIARHYRELVRIRILRAVPLSRPQDYVNRFCTELRLSSRVQAETLRLLNEWDRIGLTSSSSPVGTVATAIYLTAE' A
#
# COMPACT_ATOMS: atom_id res chain seq x y z
N MET A 1 20.54 -5.49 6.95
CA MET A 1 20.62 -6.74 7.75
C MET A 1 19.30 -7.12 8.46
N ILE A 2 18.43 -6.16 8.83
CA ILE A 2 17.16 -6.44 9.53
C ILE A 2 16.19 -7.34 8.74
N ALA A 3 15.97 -7.07 7.45
CA ALA A 3 15.03 -7.84 6.63
C ALA A 3 15.42 -9.33 6.48
N ARG A 4 16.72 -9.64 6.47
CA ARG A 4 17.23 -11.02 6.38
C ARG A 4 16.94 -11.81 7.66
N HIS A 5 17.27 -11.25 8.82
CA HIS A 5 17.01 -11.89 10.10
C HIS A 5 15.51 -12.05 10.38
N TYR A 6 14.70 -11.06 9.99
CA TYR A 6 13.25 -11.13 10.10
C TYR A 6 12.65 -12.31 9.32
N ARG A 7 13.09 -12.53 8.07
CA ARG A 7 12.66 -13.70 7.27
C ARG A 7 13.04 -15.02 7.93
N GLU A 8 14.23 -15.08 8.53
CA GLU A 8 14.70 -16.26 9.23
C GLU A 8 13.84 -16.57 10.46
N LEU A 9 13.49 -15.53 11.25
CA LEU A 9 12.60 -15.63 12.43
C LEU A 9 11.17 -16.07 12.06
N VAL A 10 10.64 -15.64 10.91
CA VAL A 10 9.35 -16.10 10.38
C VAL A 10 9.44 -17.55 9.90
N ARG A 11 10.55 -17.95 9.25
CA ARG A 11 10.78 -19.32 8.77
C ARG A 11 10.78 -20.34 9.91
N ILE A 12 11.41 -19.99 11.03
CA ILE A 12 11.46 -20.83 12.24
C ILE A 12 10.18 -20.75 13.09
N ARG A 13 9.11 -20.10 12.60
CA ARG A 13 7.80 -19.92 13.25
C ARG A 13 7.83 -19.22 14.62
N ILE A 14 8.93 -18.55 14.97
CA ILE A 14 8.99 -17.72 16.19
C ILE A 14 8.09 -16.48 16.02
N LEU A 15 8.00 -15.95 14.80
CA LEU A 15 7.08 -14.88 14.44
C LEU A 15 5.98 -15.43 13.54
N ARG A 16 4.71 -15.13 13.86
CA ARG A 16 3.62 -15.29 12.88
C ARG A 16 3.91 -14.39 11.70
N ALA A 17 3.69 -14.90 10.49
CA ALA A 17 3.80 -14.11 9.28
C ALA A 17 2.92 -12.86 9.42
N VAL A 18 3.55 -11.69 9.44
CA VAL A 18 2.85 -10.42 9.36
C VAL A 18 2.21 -10.38 7.97
N PRO A 19 0.88 -10.13 7.87
CA PRO A 19 0.23 -10.02 6.58
C PRO A 19 0.96 -8.95 5.75
N LEU A 20 1.15 -9.24 4.47
CA LEU A 20 1.66 -8.24 3.53
C LEU A 20 0.71 -7.05 3.56
N SER A 21 1.20 -5.90 4.02
CA SER A 21 0.39 -4.68 4.15
C SER A 21 -0.24 -4.37 2.80
N ARG A 22 -1.57 -4.19 2.79
CA ARG A 22 -2.28 -3.88 1.55
C ARG A 22 -1.95 -2.45 1.14
N PRO A 23 -1.93 -2.13 -0.17
CA PRO A 23 -1.73 -0.76 -0.66
C PRO A 23 -2.72 0.22 0.00
N GLN A 24 -3.95 -0.24 0.22
CA GLN A 24 -5.05 0.49 0.86
C GLN A 24 -4.69 1.02 2.27
N ASP A 25 -3.92 0.24 3.04
CA ASP A 25 -3.53 0.62 4.40
C ASP A 25 -2.55 1.80 4.40
N TYR A 26 -1.81 2.00 3.31
CA TYR A 26 -0.88 3.11 3.17
C TYR A 26 -1.55 4.42 2.76
N VAL A 27 -2.70 4.36 2.08
CA VAL A 27 -3.41 5.55 1.55
C VAL A 27 -3.74 6.52 2.68
N ASN A 28 -4.32 6.02 3.77
CA ASN A 28 -4.75 6.87 4.88
C ASN A 28 -3.56 7.60 5.53
N ARG A 29 -2.43 6.90 5.66
CA ARG A 29 -1.18 7.50 6.16
C ARG A 29 -0.67 8.60 5.24
N PHE A 30 -0.56 8.33 3.94
CA PHE A 30 -0.07 9.30 2.97
C PHE A 30 -1.00 10.51 2.84
N CYS A 31 -2.32 10.31 2.77
CA CYS A 31 -3.28 11.42 2.72
C CYS A 31 -3.22 12.30 3.96
N THR A 32 -2.99 11.72 5.14
CA THR A 32 -2.83 12.47 6.39
C THR A 32 -1.53 13.28 6.40
N GLU A 33 -0.41 12.66 6.03
CA GLU A 33 0.91 13.34 5.94
C GLU A 33 0.88 14.49 4.93
N LEU A 34 0.26 14.27 3.77
CA LEU A 34 0.16 15.24 2.69
C LEU A 34 -0.96 16.27 2.89
N ARG A 35 -1.74 16.17 3.99
CA ARG A 35 -2.90 17.02 4.29
C ARG A 35 -3.90 17.14 3.13
N LEU A 36 -4.11 16.03 2.42
CA LEU A 36 -5.02 15.97 1.28
C LEU A 36 -6.48 16.01 1.74
N SER A 37 -7.35 16.52 0.88
CA SER A 37 -8.80 16.54 1.17
C SER A 37 -9.37 15.13 1.21
N SER A 38 -10.42 14.94 2.01
CA SER A 38 -11.17 13.67 2.10
C SER A 38 -11.71 13.20 0.75
N ARG A 39 -11.97 14.13 -0.18
CA ARG A 39 -12.37 13.81 -1.56
C ARG A 39 -11.27 13.08 -2.32
N VAL A 40 -10.04 13.60 -2.26
CA VAL A 40 -8.88 12.98 -2.93
C VAL A 40 -8.62 11.59 -2.34
N GLN A 41 -8.67 11.46 -1.02
CA GLN A 41 -8.51 10.17 -0.34
C GLN A 41 -9.54 9.12 -0.79
N ALA A 42 -10.82 9.52 -0.91
CA ALA A 42 -11.89 8.62 -1.35
C ALA A 42 -11.70 8.18 -2.82
N GLU A 43 -11.31 9.09 -3.70
CA GLU A 43 -11.01 8.76 -5.10
C GLU A 43 -9.76 7.87 -5.24
N THR A 44 -8.71 8.12 -4.46
CA THR A 44 -7.51 7.26 -4.46
C THR A 44 -7.86 5.83 -4.04
N LEU A 45 -8.70 5.67 -3.00
CA LEU A 45 -9.18 4.35 -2.55
C LEU A 45 -10.03 3.64 -3.62
N ARG A 46 -10.87 4.39 -4.35
CA ARG A 46 -11.66 3.84 -5.47
C ARG A 46 -10.78 3.33 -6.59
N LEU A 47 -9.79 4.11 -7.02
CA LEU A 47 -8.83 3.71 -8.06
C LEU A 47 -8.04 2.46 -7.66
N LEU A 48 -7.56 2.40 -6.43
CA LEU A 48 -6.82 1.23 -5.93
C LEU A 48 -7.69 -0.03 -5.89
N ASN A 49 -8.97 0.08 -5.53
CA ASN A 49 -9.89 -1.06 -5.58
C ASN A 49 -10.17 -1.52 -7.01
N GLU A 50 -10.26 -0.60 -7.98
CA GLU A 50 -10.45 -0.96 -9.38
C GLU A 50 -9.19 -1.66 -9.95
N TRP A 51 -8.01 -1.15 -9.63
CA TRP A 51 -6.73 -1.77 -10.02
C TRP A 51 -6.53 -3.15 -9.40
N ASP A 52 -6.95 -3.34 -8.15
CA ASP A 52 -6.94 -4.65 -7.49
C ASP A 52 -7.89 -5.63 -8.20
N ARG A 53 -9.07 -5.15 -8.62
CA ARG A 53 -10.05 -5.96 -9.37
C ARG A 53 -9.53 -6.43 -10.73
N ILE A 54 -8.82 -5.58 -11.45
CA ILE A 54 -8.26 -5.91 -12.78
C ILE A 54 -6.86 -6.56 -12.70
N GLY A 55 -6.30 -6.74 -11.50
CA GLY A 55 -4.98 -7.35 -11.31
C GLY A 55 -3.78 -6.49 -11.74
N LEU A 56 -3.96 -5.16 -11.87
CA LEU A 56 -2.91 -4.23 -12.32
C LEU A 56 -1.80 -4.01 -11.28
N THR A 57 -2.01 -4.46 -10.04
CA THR A 57 -1.12 -4.26 -8.89
C THR A 57 0.11 -5.17 -8.89
N SER A 58 0.21 -6.10 -9.84
CA SER A 58 1.10 -7.27 -9.79
C SER A 58 2.59 -7.02 -10.07
N SER A 59 3.00 -5.83 -10.50
CA SER A 59 4.40 -5.56 -10.91
C SER A 59 5.12 -4.41 -10.18
N SER A 60 4.41 -3.59 -9.41
CA SER A 60 4.99 -2.43 -8.73
C SER A 60 4.86 -2.54 -7.22
N SER A 61 5.86 -2.05 -6.48
CA SER A 61 5.81 -1.98 -5.02
C SER A 61 4.48 -1.37 -4.54
N PRO A 62 3.83 -1.89 -3.50
CA PRO A 62 2.55 -1.37 -3.01
C PRO A 62 2.59 0.12 -2.68
N VAL A 63 3.77 0.64 -2.31
CA VAL A 63 4.00 2.08 -2.10
C VAL A 63 3.98 2.86 -3.41
N GLY A 64 4.60 2.32 -4.47
CA GLY A 64 4.63 2.96 -5.79
C GLY A 64 3.25 3.05 -6.42
N THR A 65 2.44 1.98 -6.31
CA THR A 65 1.06 1.99 -6.80
C THR A 65 0.21 3.04 -6.08
N VAL A 66 0.36 3.17 -4.76
CA VAL A 66 -0.35 4.20 -3.98
C VAL A 66 0.10 5.61 -4.39
N ALA A 67 1.40 5.82 -4.58
CA ALA A 67 1.92 7.12 -5.02
C ALA A 67 1.36 7.54 -6.39
N THR A 68 1.30 6.61 -7.35
CA THR A 68 0.71 6.86 -8.67
C THR A 68 -0.79 7.17 -8.57
N ALA A 69 -1.53 6.42 -7.75
CA ALA A 69 -2.95 6.67 -7.55
C ALA A 69 -3.20 8.04 -6.93
N ILE A 70 -2.42 8.43 -5.91
CA ILE A 70 -2.51 9.76 -5.28
C ILE A 70 -2.22 10.85 -6.32
N TYR A 71 -1.15 10.70 -7.11
CA TYR A 71 -0.79 11.65 -8.16
C TYR A 71 -1.93 11.86 -9.17
N LEU A 72 -2.52 10.76 -9.67
CA LEU A 72 -3.64 10.82 -10.62
C LEU A 72 -4.91 11.48 -10.04
N THR A 73 -5.12 11.41 -8.73
CA THR A 73 -6.30 12.01 -8.06
C THR A 73 -6.07 13.41 -7.52
N ALA A 74 -4.81 13.83 -7.41
CA ALA A 74 -4.42 15.16 -6.97
C ALA A 74 -4.37 16.17 -8.12
N GLU A 75 -4.43 15.68 -9.37
CA GLU A 75 -4.67 16.45 -10.59
C GLU A 75 -6.15 16.84 -10.72
#